data_AF-A0A8T3LN07-F1
#
_entry.id   AF-A0A8T3LN07-F1
#
_cell.length_a   1.000
_cell.length_b   1.000
_cell.length_c   1.000
_cell.angle_alpha   90.00
_cell.angle_beta   90.00
_cell.angle_gamma   90.00
#
_symmetry.space_group_name_H-M   'P 1'
#
loop_
_entity.id
_entity.type
_entity.pdbx_description
1 polymer ?
#
loop_
_entity_poly.entity_id
_entity_poly.type
_entity_poly.pdbx_seq_one_letter_code
_entity_poly.pdbx_strand_id
1 'polypeptide(L)'
;MVGAAGPRMLRLTAELADHWNAGLRTAEEASELSERVDSACRAVGRDPATLTRSAEVLIRTIPAAGVEAEERELRGTPAELAAQLRRYEPLGMAHLQVQLRPNTVDGVRAAAGILAALDA
;
A
#
# COMPACT_ATOMS: atom_id res chain seq x y z
N MET A 1 9.77 -5.97 9.30
CA MET A 1 8.47 -5.75 8.64
C MET A 1 7.73 -7.08 8.52
N VAL A 2 6.42 -7.10 8.82
CA VAL A 2 5.56 -8.30 8.72
C VAL A 2 4.31 -7.98 7.90
N GLY A 3 4.02 -8.79 6.87
CA GLY A 3 2.73 -8.79 6.18
C GLY A 3 1.75 -9.71 6.92
N ALA A 4 0.64 -9.18 7.40
CA ALA A 4 -0.29 -9.96 8.22
C ALA A 4 -1.73 -9.45 8.11
N ALA A 5 -2.68 -10.40 8.08
CA ALA A 5 -4.10 -10.08 8.14
C ALA A 5 -4.91 -10.96 9.13
N GLY A 6 -4.40 -12.13 9.53
CA GLY A 6 -5.09 -13.04 10.44
C GLY A 6 -4.89 -12.66 11.92
N PRO A 7 -5.86 -12.90 12.82
CA PRO A 7 -5.77 -12.48 14.23
C PRO A 7 -4.49 -12.91 14.95
N ARG A 8 -4.06 -14.16 14.76
CA ARG A 8 -2.81 -14.68 15.36
C ARG A 8 -1.59 -13.88 14.91
N MET A 9 -1.47 -13.60 13.62
CA MET A 9 -0.33 -12.88 13.06
C MET A 9 -0.39 -11.38 13.40
N LEU A 10 -1.58 -10.80 13.50
CA LEU A 10 -1.75 -9.42 13.96
C LEU A 10 -1.31 -9.25 15.42
N ARG A 11 -1.63 -10.21 16.30
CA ARG A 11 -1.10 -10.22 17.68
C ARG A 11 0.44 -10.26 17.70
N LEU A 12 1.05 -11.17 16.95
CA LEU A 12 2.52 -11.25 16.86
C LEU A 12 3.14 -9.98 16.26
N THR A 13 2.48 -9.37 15.28
CA THR A 13 2.91 -8.09 14.68
C THR A 13 2.89 -6.98 15.73
N ALA A 14 1.82 -6.90 16.51
CA ALA A 14 1.70 -5.94 17.60
C ALA A 14 2.81 -6.13 18.67
N GLU A 15 3.14 -7.38 19.02
CA GLU A 15 4.15 -7.71 20.04
C GLU A 15 5.59 -7.50 19.57
N LEU A 16 5.89 -7.79 18.29
CA LEU A 16 7.28 -8.03 17.86
C LEU A 16 7.74 -7.17 16.68
N ALA A 17 6.84 -6.55 15.91
CA ALA A 17 7.21 -5.89 14.66
C ALA A 17 7.24 -4.37 14.78
N ASP A 18 8.27 -3.73 14.25
CA ASP A 18 8.30 -2.26 14.11
C ASP A 18 7.50 -1.77 12.89
N HIS A 19 7.31 -2.65 11.89
CA HIS A 19 6.66 -2.33 10.63
C HIS A 19 5.64 -3.42 10.27
N TRP A 20 4.43 -2.99 9.90
CA TRP A 20 3.36 -3.83 9.36
C TRP A 20 3.04 -3.46 7.90
N ASN A 21 2.70 -4.46 7.09
CA ASN A 21 2.23 -4.28 5.72
C ASN A 21 0.85 -4.93 5.52
N ALA A 22 -0.08 -4.19 4.93
CA ALA A 22 -1.45 -4.63 4.67
C ALA A 22 -1.57 -5.61 3.48
N GLY A 23 -0.52 -5.73 2.67
CA GLY A 23 -0.54 -6.42 1.38
C GLY A 23 -1.27 -5.64 0.30
N LEU A 24 -1.52 -6.29 -0.85
CA LEU A 24 -2.27 -5.71 -1.96
C LEU A 24 -3.75 -5.54 -1.58
N ARG A 25 -4.14 -4.31 -1.29
CA ARG A 25 -5.47 -3.93 -0.77
C ARG A 25 -5.93 -2.62 -1.39
N THR A 26 -7.23 -2.42 -1.49
CA THR A 26 -7.76 -1.06 -1.72
C THR A 26 -7.54 -0.20 -0.47
N ALA A 27 -7.73 1.11 -0.59
CA ALA A 27 -7.65 2.00 0.56
C ALA A 27 -8.68 1.62 1.64
N GLU A 28 -9.89 1.24 1.24
CA GLU A 28 -10.97 0.83 2.12
C GLU A 28 -10.61 -0.47 2.88
N GLU A 29 -10.17 -1.51 2.16
CA GLU A 29 -9.75 -2.77 2.78
C GLU A 29 -8.53 -2.58 3.72
N ALA A 30 -7.61 -1.68 3.35
CA ALA A 30 -6.46 -1.34 4.19
C ALA A 30 -6.88 -0.57 5.45
N SER A 31 -7.91 0.26 5.37
CA SER A 31 -8.51 0.95 6.52
C SER A 31 -9.10 -0.05 7.51
N GLU A 32 -9.95 -0.96 7.05
CA GLU A 32 -10.55 -2.01 7.88
C GLU A 32 -9.48 -2.88 8.58
N LEU A 33 -8.41 -3.21 7.84
CA LEU A 33 -7.33 -4.01 8.41
C LEU A 33 -6.49 -3.22 9.42
N SER A 34 -6.33 -1.91 9.22
CA SER A 34 -5.65 -1.02 10.15
C SER A 34 -6.37 -0.95 11.51
N GLU A 35 -7.71 -0.93 11.53
CA GLU A 35 -8.48 -0.97 12.78
C GLU A 35 -8.23 -2.26 13.58
N ARG A 36 -8.05 -3.38 12.87
CA ARG A 36 -7.75 -4.68 13.49
C ARG A 36 -6.34 -4.72 14.07
N VAL A 37 -5.38 -4.09 13.39
CA VAL A 37 -4.00 -3.91 13.88
C VAL A 37 -3.98 -3.02 15.11
N ASP A 38 -4.76 -1.93 15.11
CA ASP A 38 -4.89 -1.03 16.26
C ASP A 38 -5.43 -1.76 17.49
N SER A 39 -6.48 -2.57 17.28
CA SER A 39 -7.04 -3.42 18.33
C SER A 39 -6.00 -4.40 18.88
N ALA A 40 -5.22 -5.05 17.99
CA ALA A 40 -4.15 -5.95 18.39
C ALA A 40 -3.04 -5.23 19.19
N CYS A 41 -2.64 -4.02 18.78
CA CYS A 41 -1.67 -3.20 19.52
C CYS A 41 -2.18 -2.86 20.92
N ARG A 42 -3.40 -2.34 21.03
CA ARG A 42 -4.01 -2.01 22.32
C ARG A 42 -4.14 -3.22 23.23
N ALA A 43 -4.50 -4.39 22.68
CA ALA A 43 -4.65 -5.63 23.45
C ALA A 43 -3.34 -6.10 24.12
N VAL A 44 -2.18 -5.73 23.57
CA VAL A 44 -0.86 -6.08 24.13
C VAL A 44 -0.17 -4.90 24.82
N GLY A 45 -0.89 -3.79 25.03
CA GLY A 45 -0.36 -2.60 25.70
C GLY A 45 0.57 -1.74 24.85
N ARG A 46 0.55 -1.90 23.52
CA ARG A 46 1.31 -1.07 22.58
C ARG A 46 0.47 0.09 22.06
N ASP A 47 1.08 1.26 21.98
CA ASP A 47 0.52 2.39 21.23
C ASP A 47 0.54 2.11 19.72
N PRO A 48 -0.63 2.03 19.03
CA PRO A 48 -0.69 1.77 17.59
C PRO A 48 0.06 2.78 16.71
N ALA A 49 0.30 4.00 17.20
CA ALA A 49 1.05 5.03 16.49
C ALA A 49 2.55 4.70 16.36
N THR A 50 3.06 3.79 17.19
CA THR A 50 4.46 3.33 17.14
C THR A 50 4.72 2.26 16.08
N LEU A 51 3.68 1.78 15.39
CA LEU A 51 3.80 0.76 14.35
C LEU A 51 3.78 1.42 12.98
N THR A 52 4.91 1.38 12.28
CA THR A 52 5.01 1.92 10.91
C THR A 52 4.17 1.09 9.95
N ARG A 53 3.35 1.74 9.12
CA ARG A 53 2.39 1.08 8.23
C ARG A 53 2.77 1.22 6.77
N SER A 54 2.46 0.18 6.01
CA SER A 54 2.57 0.20 4.56
C SER A 54 1.47 -0.64 3.91
N ALA A 55 1.20 -0.38 2.64
CA ALA A 55 0.32 -1.19 1.80
C ALA A 55 1.00 -1.46 0.46
N GLU A 56 0.52 -2.46 -0.27
CA GLU A 56 0.97 -2.72 -1.64
C GLU A 56 -0.06 -2.21 -2.63
N VAL A 57 0.43 -1.65 -3.75
CA VAL A 57 -0.40 -1.20 -4.87
C VAL A 57 0.18 -1.73 -6.17
N LEU A 58 -0.71 -2.06 -7.09
CA LEU A 58 -0.36 -2.48 -8.44
C LEU A 58 -0.66 -1.35 -9.42
N ILE A 59 0.34 -0.91 -10.18
CA ILE A 59 0.21 0.26 -11.06
C ILE A 59 0.63 -0.08 -12.47
N ARG A 60 -0.23 0.27 -13.43
CA ARG A 60 0.12 0.25 -14.85
C ARG A 60 0.53 1.64 -15.32
N THR A 61 1.82 1.80 -15.60
CA THR A 61 2.40 3.09 -16.03
C THR A 61 2.49 3.22 -17.54
N ILE A 62 2.58 2.11 -18.26
CA ILE A 62 2.60 2.05 -19.73
C ILE A 62 1.69 0.90 -20.22
N PRO A 63 1.15 0.98 -21.45
CA PRO A 63 0.45 -0.13 -22.06
C PRO A 63 1.35 -1.37 -22.14
N ALA A 64 0.80 -2.55 -21.83
CA ALA A 64 1.45 -3.82 -22.14
C ALA A 64 0.60 -4.55 -23.18
N ALA A 65 1.09 -4.63 -24.41
CA ALA A 65 0.37 -5.29 -25.48
C ALA A 65 0.16 -6.79 -25.15
N GLY A 66 -1.07 -7.27 -25.31
CA GLY A 66 -1.42 -8.68 -25.10
C GLY A 66 -1.42 -9.15 -23.64
N VAL A 67 -1.31 -8.23 -22.68
CA VAL A 67 -1.43 -8.53 -21.24
C VAL A 67 -2.63 -7.79 -20.70
N GLU A 68 -3.69 -8.55 -20.37
CA GLU A 68 -4.87 -8.00 -19.73
C GLU A 68 -4.52 -7.39 -18.37
N ALA A 69 -5.17 -6.27 -18.06
CA ALA A 69 -4.99 -5.60 -16.79
C ALA A 69 -5.63 -6.42 -15.66
N GLU A 70 -4.89 -6.64 -14.57
CA GLU A 70 -5.47 -7.25 -13.37
C GLU A 70 -6.52 -6.30 -12.76
N GLU A 71 -7.57 -6.85 -12.14
CA GLU A 71 -8.68 -6.05 -11.56
C GLU A 71 -8.19 -4.97 -10.58
N ARG A 72 -7.15 -5.29 -9.80
CA ARG A 72 -6.57 -4.42 -8.78
C ARG A 72 -5.51 -3.44 -9.32
N GLU A 73 -5.27 -3.42 -10.64
CA GLU A 73 -4.37 -2.46 -11.26
C GLU A 73 -4.95 -1.03 -11.26
N LEU A 74 -4.24 -0.13 -10.60
CA LEU A 74 -4.44 1.30 -10.74
C LEU A 74 -3.96 1.73 -12.14
N ARG A 75 -4.80 2.52 -12.81
CA ARG A 75 -4.62 2.96 -14.19
C ARG A 75 -4.99 4.43 -14.33
N GLY A 76 -4.49 5.07 -15.38
CA GLY A 76 -4.79 6.46 -15.73
C GLY A 76 -3.53 7.24 -16.07
N THR A 77 -3.71 8.56 -16.19
CA THR A 77 -2.64 9.54 -16.30
C THR A 77 -1.83 9.63 -15.00
N PRO A 78 -0.61 10.20 -15.02
CA PRO A 78 0.18 10.38 -13.80
C PRO A 78 -0.55 11.14 -12.68
N ALA A 79 -1.34 12.16 -13.03
CA ALA A 79 -2.14 12.92 -12.06
C ALA A 79 -3.28 12.09 -11.45
N GLU A 80 -3.97 11.28 -12.25
CA GLU A 80 -5.02 10.38 -11.76
C GLU A 80 -4.44 9.26 -10.87
N LEU A 81 -3.27 8.73 -11.22
CA LEU A 81 -2.56 7.76 -10.41
C LEU A 81 -2.10 8.37 -9.09
N ALA A 82 -1.52 9.57 -9.10
CA ALA A 82 -1.15 10.29 -7.87
C ALA A 82 -2.38 10.53 -6.97
N ALA A 83 -3.52 10.96 -7.55
CA ALA A 83 -4.76 11.13 -6.80
C ALA A 83 -5.29 9.82 -6.19
N GLN A 84 -5.14 8.69 -6.89
CA GLN A 84 -5.50 7.37 -6.36
C GLN A 84 -4.56 6.96 -5.20
N LEU A 85 -3.26 7.24 -5.31
CA LEU A 85 -2.28 6.94 -4.25
C LEU A 85 -2.50 7.80 -3.00
N ARG A 86 -2.90 9.06 -3.14
CA ARG A 86 -3.23 9.96 -2.02
C ARG A 86 -4.38 9.44 -1.15
N ARG A 87 -5.23 8.52 -1.65
CA ARG A 87 -6.29 7.90 -0.85
C ARG A 87 -5.79 7.08 0.33
N TYR A 88 -4.51 6.66 0.31
CA TYR A 88 -3.90 5.91 1.40
C TYR A 88 -3.30 6.82 2.50
N GLU A 89 -3.10 8.11 2.23
CA GLU A 89 -2.49 9.06 3.18
C GLU A 89 -3.33 9.23 4.46
N PRO A 90 -4.66 9.41 4.41
CA PRO A 90 -5.48 9.52 5.63
C PRO A 90 -5.46 8.27 6.52
N LEU A 91 -4.98 7.13 6.01
CA LEU A 91 -4.86 5.87 6.73
C LEU A 91 -3.56 5.77 7.55
N GLY A 92 -2.70 6.79 7.50
CA GLY A 92 -1.41 6.78 8.18
C GLY A 92 -0.39 5.82 7.55
N MET A 93 -0.53 5.52 6.26
CA MET A 93 0.44 4.69 5.54
C MET A 93 1.71 5.51 5.30
N ALA A 94 2.80 5.13 5.98
CA ALA A 94 4.10 5.78 5.81
C ALA A 94 4.76 5.41 4.47
N HIS A 95 4.43 4.24 3.92
CA HIS A 95 4.98 3.77 2.65
C HIS A 95 3.93 3.04 1.81
N LEU A 96 4.01 3.21 0.49
CA LEU A 96 3.34 2.33 -0.48
C LEU A 96 4.40 1.50 -1.22
N GLN A 97 4.22 0.19 -1.23
CA GLN A 97 5.05 -0.72 -2.02
C GLN A 97 4.42 -0.84 -3.41
N VAL A 98 5.09 -0.29 -4.40
CA VAL A 98 4.57 -0.21 -5.77
C VAL A 98 5.07 -1.39 -6.58
N GLN A 99 4.12 -2.18 -7.08
CA GLN A 99 4.39 -3.16 -8.13
C GLN A 99 3.99 -2.57 -9.48
N LEU A 100 4.94 -2.52 -10.42
CA LEU A 100 4.71 -1.96 -11.75
C LEU A 100 4.26 -3.04 -12.74
N ARG A 101 3.39 -2.63 -13.68
CA ARG A 101 2.89 -3.44 -14.79
C ARG A 101 3.06 -2.66 -16.11
N PRO A 102 3.88 -3.15 -17.06
CA PRO A 102 4.83 -4.25 -16.91
C PRO A 102 5.99 -3.86 -15.95
N ASN A 103 6.60 -4.87 -15.30
CA ASN A 103 7.75 -4.65 -14.42
C ASN A 103 9.05 -4.54 -15.24
N THR A 104 9.22 -3.42 -15.93
CA THR A 104 10.37 -3.15 -16.82
C THR A 104 11.01 -1.82 -16.46
N VAL A 105 12.24 -1.59 -16.96
CA VAL A 105 12.94 -0.31 -16.80
C VAL A 105 12.12 0.85 -17.37
N ASP A 106 11.45 0.66 -18.50
CA ASP A 106 10.59 1.70 -19.08
C ASP A 106 9.34 1.96 -18.22
N GLY A 107 8.78 0.92 -17.59
CA GLY A 107 7.73 1.07 -16.59
C GLY A 107 8.18 1.91 -15.38
N VAL A 108 9.40 1.68 -14.90
CA VAL A 108 10.02 2.46 -13.79
C VAL A 108 10.25 3.92 -14.22
N ARG A 109 10.78 4.16 -15.42
CA ARG A 109 10.97 5.52 -15.95
C ARG A 109 9.64 6.26 -16.07
N ALA A 110 8.59 5.59 -16.57
CA ALA A 110 7.26 6.17 -16.68
C ALA A 110 6.64 6.53 -15.32
N ALA A 111 7.01 5.83 -14.25
CA ALA A 111 6.55 6.13 -12.89
C ALA A 111 7.05 7.49 -12.38
N ALA A 112 8.12 8.06 -12.95
CA ALA A 112 8.63 9.39 -12.56
C ALA A 112 7.58 10.49 -12.67
N GLY A 113 6.69 10.42 -13.66
CA GLY A 113 5.59 11.38 -13.80
C GLY A 113 4.59 11.33 -12.63
N ILE A 114 4.42 10.16 -12.00
CA ILE A 114 3.53 10.00 -10.84
C ILE A 114 4.15 10.65 -9.62
N LEU A 115 5.46 10.45 -9.41
CA LEU A 115 6.19 11.08 -8.31
C LEU A 115 6.14 12.60 -8.41
N ALA A 116 6.41 13.15 -9.59
CA ALA A 116 6.30 14.60 -9.83
C ALA A 116 4.89 15.14 -9.55
N ALA A 117 3.84 14.35 -9.83
CA ALA A 117 2.46 14.73 -9.54
C ALA A 117 2.06 14.57 -8.06
N LEU A 118 2.80 13.77 -7.28
CA LEU A 118 2.64 13.66 -5.83
C LEU A 118 3.30 14.84 -5.09
N ASP A 119 4.43 15.31 -5.61
CA ASP A 119 5.20 16.45 -5.05
C ASP A 119 4.60 17.83 -5.39
N ALA A 120 3.68 17.89 -6.36
CA ALA A 120 2.94 19.08 -6.76
C ALA A 120 1.73 19.34 -5.86
#